data_AF-A0A4R7TGK5-F1
#
_entry.id   AF-A0A4R7TGK5-F1
#
_cell.length_a   1.000
_cell.length_b   1.000
_cell.length_c   1.000
_cell.angle_alpha   90.00
_cell.angle_beta   90.00
_cell.angle_gamma   90.00
#
_symmetry.space_group_name_H-M   'P 1'
#
loop_
_entity.id
_entity.type
_entity.pdbx_description
1 polymer ?
#
loop_
_entity_poly.entity_id
_entity_poly.type
_entity_poly.pdbx_seq_one_letter_code
_entity_poly.pdbx_strand_id
1 'polypeptide(L)'
;MDNRYISPTSLDKDKASLVLAMGTLLALPDVRERHRRQLIDTAVWKYTEAAGMTPHPKYNLRYVTDGARNLHVPAHIQHEHVWERSWIITQLIAGVPWTGDRLTAFLAKHAVACTVTQEEHALLGSVNATGWKRYELAGISVWDRQAHAYLRAGEAALSLHAPPQGPHTPRLNSVSTCPN
;
A
#
# COMPACT_ATOMS: atom_id res chain seq x y z
N MET A 1 -15.54 -19.03 -3.41
CA MET A 1 -14.45 -18.20 -2.84
C MET A 1 -13.64 -17.64 -3.98
N ASP A 2 -13.43 -16.34 -3.97
CA ASP A 2 -13.02 -15.55 -5.11
C ASP A 2 -11.49 -15.56 -5.27
N ASN A 3 -10.99 -16.29 -6.28
CA ASN A 3 -9.56 -16.59 -6.49
C ASN A 3 -8.80 -15.43 -7.18
N ARG A 4 -9.17 -14.18 -6.87
CA ARG A 4 -8.66 -12.95 -7.53
C ARG A 4 -7.53 -12.25 -6.75
N TYR A 5 -7.09 -12.83 -5.63
CA TYR A 5 -6.04 -12.27 -4.78
C TYR A 5 -4.68 -12.89 -5.15
N ILE A 6 -3.65 -12.05 -5.35
CA ILE A 6 -2.26 -12.53 -5.46
C ILE A 6 -1.95 -13.32 -4.19
N SER A 7 -1.32 -14.49 -4.31
CA SER A 7 -0.98 -15.27 -3.12
C SER A 7 -0.11 -14.39 -2.19
N PRO A 8 -0.39 -14.36 -0.87
CA PRO A 8 0.38 -13.53 0.06
C PRO A 8 1.89 -13.73 -0.09
N THR A 9 2.31 -14.98 -0.35
CA THR A 9 3.70 -15.36 -0.59
C THR A 9 4.33 -14.74 -1.82
N SER A 10 3.59 -14.50 -2.92
CA SER A 10 4.14 -13.84 -4.11
C SER A 10 4.27 -12.33 -3.90
N LEU A 11 3.25 -11.72 -3.29
CA LEU A 11 3.26 -10.29 -2.95
C LEU A 11 4.42 -9.94 -2.01
N ASP A 12 4.64 -10.75 -0.97
CA ASP A 12 5.71 -10.55 -0.01
C ASP A 12 7.10 -10.68 -0.68
N LYS A 13 7.25 -11.59 -1.64
CA LYS A 13 8.50 -11.74 -2.43
C LYS A 13 8.76 -10.53 -3.33
N ASP A 14 7.75 -10.05 -4.05
CA ASP A 14 7.90 -8.88 -4.93
C ASP A 14 8.26 -7.63 -4.14
N LYS A 15 7.57 -7.40 -3.01
CA LYS A 15 7.89 -6.29 -2.09
C LYS A 15 9.28 -6.43 -1.48
N ALA A 16 9.67 -7.62 -1.02
CA ALA A 16 11.00 -7.85 -0.47
C ALA A 16 12.11 -7.60 -1.50
N SER A 17 11.92 -8.04 -2.74
CA SER A 17 12.83 -7.77 -3.87
C SER A 17 12.99 -6.26 -4.11
N LEU A 18 11.89 -5.51 -4.12
CA LEU A 18 11.90 -4.06 -4.31
C LEU A 18 12.53 -3.30 -3.13
N VAL A 19 12.30 -3.74 -1.89
CA VAL A 19 12.98 -3.21 -0.70
C VAL A 19 14.48 -3.39 -0.83
N LEU A 20 14.94 -4.58 -1.20
CA LEU A 20 16.37 -4.86 -1.40
C LEU A 20 16.96 -3.95 -2.47
N ALA A 21 16.30 -3.85 -3.64
CA ALA A 21 16.75 -3.00 -4.73
C ALA A 21 16.85 -1.51 -4.32
N MET A 22 15.85 -0.97 -3.63
CA MET A 22 15.88 0.41 -3.12
C MET A 22 16.99 0.61 -2.09
N GLY A 23 17.17 -0.33 -1.16
CA GLY A 23 18.25 -0.30 -0.18
C GLY A 23 19.63 -0.26 -0.84
N THR A 24 19.86 -1.10 -1.86
CA THR A 24 21.09 -1.08 -2.66
C THR A 24 21.28 0.27 -3.36
N LEU A 25 20.26 0.79 -4.05
CA LEU A 25 20.32 2.08 -4.75
C LEU A 25 20.64 3.27 -3.82
N LEU A 26 20.13 3.23 -2.60
CA LEU A 26 20.38 4.24 -1.57
C LEU A 26 21.81 4.16 -1.03
N ALA A 27 22.37 2.96 -0.92
CA ALA A 27 23.72 2.72 -0.41
C ALA A 27 24.83 2.87 -1.47
N LEU A 28 24.50 2.83 -2.77
CA LEU A 28 25.50 2.92 -3.84
C LEU A 28 26.22 4.28 -3.83
N PRO A 29 27.56 4.30 -3.72
CA PRO A 29 28.36 5.51 -3.84
C PRO A 29 28.36 6.02 -5.30
N ASP A 30 28.71 7.29 -5.48
CA ASP A 30 28.99 7.91 -6.79
C ASP A 30 27.84 7.88 -7.83
N VAL A 31 26.61 7.54 -7.42
CA VAL A 31 25.41 7.71 -8.25
C VAL A 31 24.93 9.16 -8.16
N ARG A 32 24.86 9.85 -9.31
CA ARG A 32 24.26 11.20 -9.39
C ARG A 32 22.84 11.17 -8.87
N GLU A 33 22.49 12.14 -8.03
CA GLU A 33 21.19 12.20 -7.35
C GLU A 33 20.00 12.09 -8.31
N ARG A 34 20.06 12.78 -9.47
CA ARG A 34 19.03 12.69 -10.51
C ARG A 34 18.73 11.23 -10.93
N HIS A 35 19.78 10.43 -11.15
CA HIS A 35 19.62 9.03 -11.55
C HIS A 35 19.07 8.18 -10.39
N ARG A 36 19.59 8.40 -9.17
CA ARG A 36 19.10 7.73 -7.96
C ARG A 36 17.60 7.99 -7.75
N ARG A 37 17.17 9.25 -7.87
CA ARG A 37 15.76 9.66 -7.80
C ARG A 37 14.88 8.93 -8.80
N GLN A 38 15.31 8.85 -10.06
CA GLN A 38 14.52 8.21 -11.12
C GLN A 38 14.38 6.69 -10.91
N LEU A 39 15.44 6.03 -10.45
CA LEU A 39 15.42 4.59 -10.15
C LEU A 39 14.54 4.29 -8.93
N ILE A 40 14.64 5.10 -7.87
CA ILE A 40 13.79 4.97 -6.68
C ILE A 40 12.33 5.27 -7.03
N ASP A 41 12.04 6.29 -7.84
CA ASP A 41 10.67 6.60 -8.30
C ASP A 41 10.01 5.38 -8.96
N THR A 42 10.75 4.73 -9.86
CA THR A 42 10.29 3.51 -10.53
C THR A 42 10.06 2.37 -9.52
N ALA A 43 10.95 2.19 -8.56
CA ALA A 43 10.83 1.14 -7.56
C ALA A 43 9.64 1.37 -6.62
N VAL A 44 9.38 2.61 -6.18
CA VAL A 44 8.21 2.97 -5.38
C VAL A 44 6.92 2.68 -6.14
N TRP A 45 6.87 3.01 -7.43
CA TRP A 45 5.72 2.70 -8.28
C TRP A 45 5.46 1.19 -8.37
N LYS A 46 6.50 0.38 -8.57
CA LYS A 46 6.37 -1.07 -8.59
C LYS A 46 5.97 -1.66 -7.24
N TYR A 47 6.41 -1.04 -6.14
CA TYR A 47 6.08 -1.49 -4.79
C TYR A 47 4.59 -1.35 -4.51
N THR A 48 3.98 -0.24 -4.93
CA THR A 48 2.54 0.00 -4.76
C THR A 48 1.70 -0.81 -5.73
N GLU A 49 2.17 -1.02 -6.98
CA GLU A 49 1.51 -1.91 -7.95
C GLU A 49 1.47 -3.37 -7.50
N ALA A 50 2.50 -3.86 -6.79
CA ALA A 50 2.55 -5.24 -6.31
C ALA A 50 1.36 -5.58 -5.37
N ALA A 51 0.83 -4.59 -4.64
CA ALA A 51 -0.34 -4.77 -3.79
C ALA A 51 -1.68 -4.79 -4.56
N GLY A 52 -1.65 -4.55 -5.87
CA GLY A 52 -2.82 -4.59 -6.72
C GLY A 52 -3.27 -6.01 -7.06
N MET A 53 -4.57 -6.18 -7.26
CA MET A 53 -5.18 -7.45 -7.63
C MET A 53 -5.23 -7.65 -9.16
N THR A 54 -5.12 -8.88 -9.64
CA THR A 54 -5.25 -9.19 -11.07
C THR A 54 -6.70 -8.98 -11.54
N PRO A 55 -6.94 -8.78 -12.85
CA PRO A 55 -5.98 -8.70 -13.97
C PRO A 55 -5.30 -7.33 -14.14
N HIS A 56 -5.74 -6.31 -13.40
CA HIS A 56 -5.25 -4.93 -13.57
C HIS A 56 -4.68 -4.37 -12.25
N PRO A 57 -3.51 -4.85 -11.79
CA PRO A 57 -2.97 -4.51 -10.48
C PRO A 57 -2.76 -3.00 -10.28
N LYS A 58 -2.45 -2.27 -11.35
CA LYS A 58 -2.34 -0.81 -11.32
C LYS A 58 -3.61 -0.10 -10.81
N TYR A 59 -4.79 -0.62 -11.13
CA TYR A 59 -6.08 0.02 -10.86
C TYR A 59 -6.96 -0.75 -9.87
N ASN A 60 -6.60 -2.01 -9.58
CA ASN A 60 -7.35 -2.89 -8.70
C ASN A 60 -6.70 -2.92 -7.31
N LEU A 61 -6.59 -1.74 -6.69
CA LEU A 61 -5.94 -1.54 -5.41
C LEU A 61 -6.88 -1.79 -4.23
N ARG A 62 -6.33 -1.95 -3.02
CA ARG A 62 -7.10 -2.08 -1.76
C ARG A 62 -7.97 -0.85 -1.50
N TYR A 63 -7.40 0.33 -1.66
CA TYR A 63 -8.10 1.59 -1.41
C TYR A 63 -8.65 2.16 -2.71
N VAL A 64 -9.93 2.52 -2.70
CA VAL A 64 -10.62 3.12 -3.85
C VAL A 64 -11.53 4.24 -3.37
N THR A 65 -11.67 5.31 -4.12
CA THR A 65 -12.62 6.39 -3.83
C THR A 65 -14.03 6.04 -4.29
N ASP A 66 -15.03 6.77 -3.80
CA ASP A 66 -16.40 6.59 -4.28
C ASP A 66 -16.54 6.91 -5.77
N GLY A 67 -15.86 7.95 -6.25
CA GLY A 67 -15.83 8.31 -7.67
C GLY A 67 -15.27 7.17 -8.52
N ALA A 68 -14.13 6.59 -8.13
CA ALA A 68 -13.51 5.50 -8.87
C ALA A 68 -14.25 4.14 -8.72
N ARG A 69 -15.06 3.97 -7.67
CA ARG A 69 -15.86 2.75 -7.45
C ARG A 69 -17.19 2.78 -8.22
N ASN A 70 -17.69 3.97 -8.56
CA ASN A 70 -18.99 4.11 -9.20
C ASN A 70 -18.96 3.64 -10.66
N LEU A 71 -19.45 2.42 -10.90
CA LEU A 71 -19.52 1.83 -12.24
C LEU A 71 -20.59 2.45 -13.15
N HIS A 72 -21.51 3.26 -12.60
CA HIS A 72 -22.58 3.90 -13.37
C HIS A 72 -22.13 5.19 -14.06
N VAL A 73 -21.01 5.77 -13.62
CA VAL A 73 -20.46 7.00 -14.19
C VAL A 73 -19.03 6.69 -14.65
N PRO A 74 -18.82 6.34 -15.93
CA PRO A 74 -17.49 6.05 -16.44
C PRO A 74 -16.57 7.26 -16.21
N ALA A 75 -15.49 7.05 -15.47
CA ALA A 75 -14.48 8.06 -15.19
C ALA A 75 -13.09 7.53 -15.53
N HIS A 76 -12.18 8.42 -15.92
CA HIS A 76 -10.78 8.07 -16.11
C HIS A 76 -10.14 7.84 -14.74
N ILE A 77 -9.82 6.59 -14.41
CA ILE A 77 -9.21 6.23 -13.13
C ILE A 77 -7.69 6.39 -13.16
N GLN A 78 -7.13 6.75 -12.01
CA GLN A 78 -5.70 6.96 -11.78
C GLN A 78 -5.21 6.13 -10.60
N HIS A 79 -3.92 5.78 -10.66
CA HIS A 79 -3.18 5.23 -9.54
C HIS A 79 -2.56 6.40 -8.78
N GLU A 80 -3.13 6.75 -7.64
CA GLU A 80 -2.62 7.84 -6.81
C GLU A 80 -1.86 7.30 -5.61
N HIS A 81 -0.70 7.91 -5.32
CA HIS A 81 0.03 7.58 -4.11
C HIS A 81 -0.49 8.45 -2.97
N VAL A 82 -0.85 7.83 -1.86
CA VAL A 82 -1.47 8.52 -0.73
C VAL A 82 -0.52 9.55 -0.13
N TRP A 83 0.73 9.15 0.09
CA TRP A 83 1.85 10.09 0.22
C TRP A 83 2.44 10.29 -1.16
N GLU A 84 2.61 11.54 -1.55
CA GLU A 84 3.13 11.89 -2.87
C GLU A 84 4.47 11.20 -3.13
N ARG A 85 4.66 10.65 -4.33
CA ARG A 85 5.92 9.96 -4.67
C ARG A 85 7.14 10.86 -4.47
N SER A 86 7.02 12.13 -4.86
CA SER A 86 8.06 13.14 -4.66
C SER A 86 8.44 13.26 -3.18
N TRP A 87 7.46 13.28 -2.28
CA TRP A 87 7.66 13.30 -0.83
C TRP A 87 8.37 12.01 -0.37
N ILE A 88 7.89 10.83 -0.76
CA ILE A 88 8.49 9.53 -0.40
C ILE A 88 9.97 9.50 -0.81
N ILE A 89 10.28 9.86 -2.07
CA ILE A 89 11.65 9.84 -2.60
C ILE A 89 12.54 10.82 -1.83
N THR A 90 12.03 12.02 -1.53
CA THR A 90 12.78 13.00 -0.74
C THR A 90 13.11 12.47 0.65
N GLN A 91 12.17 11.82 1.33
CA GLN A 91 12.44 11.18 2.63
C GLN A 91 13.45 10.04 2.53
N LEU A 92 13.37 9.21 1.49
CA LEU A 92 14.32 8.12 1.26
C LEU A 92 15.74 8.62 1.05
N ILE A 93 15.92 9.69 0.27
CA ILE A 93 17.26 10.24 -0.05
C ILE A 93 17.84 11.06 1.11
N ALA A 94 17.01 11.83 1.83
CA ALA A 94 17.46 12.65 2.95
C ALA A 94 17.71 11.85 4.24
N GLY A 95 17.25 10.59 4.29
CA GLY A 95 17.33 9.75 5.48
C GLY A 95 18.76 9.36 5.90
N VAL A 96 18.92 9.13 7.20
CA VAL A 96 20.03 8.35 7.80
C VAL A 96 20.15 6.96 7.13
N PRO A 97 21.30 6.26 7.28
CA PRO A 97 21.50 4.96 6.66
C PRO A 97 20.32 4.00 6.88
N TRP A 98 19.75 3.51 5.79
CA TRP A 98 18.60 2.61 5.84
C TRP A 98 19.07 1.19 6.15
N THR A 99 18.47 0.60 7.18
CA THR A 99 18.46 -0.87 7.33
C THR A 99 17.27 -1.45 6.56
N GLY A 100 17.35 -2.74 6.19
CA GLY A 100 16.26 -3.43 5.49
C GLY A 100 14.91 -3.33 6.24
N ASP A 101 14.92 -3.54 7.55
CA ASP A 101 13.71 -3.48 8.37
C ASP A 101 13.12 -2.08 8.44
N ARG A 102 13.98 -1.06 8.60
CA ARG A 102 13.53 0.33 8.66
C ARG A 102 12.96 0.79 7.32
N LEU A 103 13.59 0.40 6.22
CA LEU A 103 13.10 0.70 4.87
C LEU A 103 11.76 -0.01 4.61
N THR A 104 11.65 -1.28 5.01
CA THR A 104 10.39 -2.04 4.93
C THR A 104 9.28 -1.36 5.71
N ALA A 105 9.53 -1.00 6.97
CA ALA A 105 8.54 -0.32 7.81
C ALA A 105 8.13 1.04 7.25
N PHE A 106 9.08 1.80 6.70
CA PHE A 106 8.80 3.08 6.06
C PHE A 106 7.92 2.91 4.82
N LEU A 107 8.26 2.00 3.91
CA LEU A 107 7.50 1.75 2.69
C LEU A 107 6.11 1.17 3.00
N ALA A 108 6.02 0.25 3.95
CA ALA A 108 4.75 -0.29 4.41
C ALA A 108 3.78 0.80 4.89
N LYS A 109 4.31 1.84 5.55
CA LYS A 109 3.53 2.96 6.06
C LYS A 109 3.20 4.01 5.00
N HIS A 110 4.14 4.34 4.11
CA HIS A 110 4.06 5.52 3.26
C HIS A 110 3.86 5.22 1.76
N ALA A 111 4.37 4.08 1.27
CA ALA A 111 4.14 3.64 -0.10
C ALA A 111 2.79 2.92 -0.21
N VAL A 112 1.72 3.70 -0.01
CA VAL A 112 0.33 3.25 -0.11
C VAL A 112 -0.30 3.93 -1.31
N ALA A 113 -1.09 3.17 -2.09
CA ALA A 113 -1.77 3.68 -3.26
C ALA A 113 -3.30 3.53 -3.15
N CYS A 114 -3.99 4.42 -3.84
CA CYS A 114 -5.44 4.49 -3.93
C CYS A 114 -5.86 4.68 -5.38
N THR A 115 -6.91 3.98 -5.80
CA THR A 115 -7.54 4.22 -7.10
C THR A 115 -8.50 5.40 -6.98
N VAL A 116 -8.25 6.46 -7.74
CA VAL A 116 -9.01 7.72 -7.75
C VAL A 116 -9.48 8.04 -9.17
N THR A 117 -10.39 9.00 -9.37
CA THR A 117 -10.67 9.56 -10.70
C THR A 117 -9.65 10.64 -11.07
N GLN A 118 -9.61 11.03 -12.35
CA GLN A 118 -8.76 12.13 -12.82
C GLN A 118 -9.13 13.47 -12.16
N GLU A 119 -10.41 13.72 -11.92
CA GLU A 119 -10.90 14.91 -11.22
C GLU A 119 -10.46 14.90 -9.75
N GLU A 120 -10.58 13.77 -9.07
CA GLU A 120 -10.11 13.58 -7.70
C GLU A 120 -8.59 13.75 -7.60
N HIS A 121 -7.82 13.22 -8.56
CA HIS A 121 -6.38 13.44 -8.64
C HIS A 121 -6.03 14.94 -8.74
N ALA A 122 -6.75 15.69 -9.58
CA ALA A 122 -6.56 17.14 -9.70
C ALA A 122 -6.90 17.87 -8.39
N LEU A 123 -7.98 17.48 -7.71
CA LEU A 123 -8.37 18.03 -6.41
C LEU A 123 -7.29 17.76 -5.35
N LEU A 124 -6.77 16.54 -5.27
CA LEU A 124 -5.70 16.19 -4.34
C LEU A 124 -4.44 17.03 -4.57
N GLY A 125 -4.10 17.34 -5.83
CA GLY A 125 -2.98 18.23 -6.18
C GLY A 125 -3.16 19.68 -5.75
N SER A 126 -4.38 20.11 -5.43
CA SER A 126 -4.68 21.48 -4.95
C SER A 126 -4.60 21.62 -3.42
N VAL A 127 -4.51 20.50 -2.69
CA VAL A 127 -4.52 20.48 -1.22
C VAL A 127 -3.09 20.45 -0.69
N ASN A 128 -2.73 21.44 0.13
CA ASN A 128 -1.43 21.48 0.80
C ASN A 128 -1.40 20.58 2.06
N ALA A 129 -1.48 19.27 1.86
CA ALA A 129 -1.34 18.27 2.92
C ALA A 129 -0.78 16.97 2.33
N THR A 130 -0.29 16.06 3.17
CA THR A 130 0.25 14.77 2.73
C THR A 130 -0.52 13.61 3.35
N GLY A 131 -0.47 12.46 2.70
CA GLY A 131 -1.08 11.24 3.22
C GLY A 131 -2.61 11.32 3.19
N TRP A 132 -3.26 10.61 4.10
CA TRP A 132 -4.72 10.55 4.17
C TRP A 132 -5.38 11.87 4.56
N LYS A 133 -4.66 12.77 5.25
CA LYS A 133 -5.18 14.12 5.54
C LYS A 133 -5.47 14.91 4.26
N ARG A 134 -4.74 14.62 3.18
CA ARG A 134 -4.97 15.22 1.85
C ARG A 134 -6.34 14.84 1.28
N TYR A 135 -6.73 13.57 1.44
CA TYR A 135 -8.05 13.07 1.01
C TYR A 135 -9.17 13.67 1.85
N GLU A 136 -8.98 13.72 3.17
CA GLU A 136 -9.94 14.31 4.10
C GLU A 136 -10.22 15.78 3.78
N LEU A 137 -9.17 16.58 3.57
CA LEU A 137 -9.29 18.00 3.23
C LEU A 137 -9.85 18.24 1.82
N ALA A 138 -9.65 17.30 0.90
CA ALA A 138 -10.26 17.32 -0.43
C ALA A 138 -11.74 16.90 -0.41
N GLY A 139 -12.27 16.44 0.72
CA GLY A 139 -13.64 15.91 0.81
C GLY A 139 -13.83 14.59 0.06
N ILE A 140 -12.76 13.82 -0.12
CA ILE A 140 -12.77 12.57 -0.88
C ILE A 140 -12.93 11.38 0.08
N SER A 141 -14.05 10.68 -0.03
CA SER A 141 -14.32 9.44 0.71
C SER A 141 -13.53 8.27 0.11
N VAL A 142 -12.88 7.50 0.97
CA VAL A 142 -12.08 6.33 0.58
C VAL A 142 -12.66 5.06 1.19
N TRP A 143 -12.93 4.08 0.34
CA TRP A 143 -13.36 2.74 0.70
C TRP A 143 -12.16 1.77 0.73
N ASP A 144 -12.00 1.08 1.85
CA ASP A 144 -11.09 -0.05 1.97
C ASP A 144 -11.80 -1.33 1.53
N ARG A 145 -11.39 -1.88 0.39
CA ARG A 145 -11.95 -3.11 -0.18
C ARG A 145 -11.65 -4.35 0.65
N GLN A 146 -10.58 -4.34 1.44
CA GLN A 146 -10.21 -5.48 2.29
C GLN A 146 -11.01 -5.45 3.59
N ALA A 147 -11.14 -4.27 4.21
CA ALA A 147 -11.90 -4.11 5.46
C ALA A 147 -13.42 -3.99 5.24
N HIS A 148 -13.85 -3.77 4.00
CA HIS A 148 -15.23 -3.46 3.64
C HIS A 148 -15.82 -2.30 4.46
N ALA A 149 -15.04 -1.22 4.60
CA ALA A 149 -15.41 -0.05 5.36
C ALA A 149 -14.81 1.23 4.76
N TYR A 150 -15.43 2.37 5.06
CA TYR A 150 -14.82 3.67 4.78
C TYR A 150 -13.69 3.95 5.78
N LEU A 151 -12.60 4.53 5.29
CA LEU A 151 -11.56 5.05 6.17
C LEU A 151 -12.13 6.21 7.00
N ARG A 152 -11.97 6.13 8.31
CA ARG A 152 -12.31 7.25 9.20
C ARG A 152 -11.23 8.32 9.10
N ALA A 153 -11.62 9.58 9.31
CA ALA A 153 -10.68 10.69 9.38
C ALA A 153 -9.57 10.37 10.39
N GLY A 154 -8.33 10.28 9.92
CA GLY A 154 -7.15 9.97 10.74
C GLY A 154 -6.79 8.48 10.92
N GLU A 155 -7.61 7.53 10.47
CA GLU A 155 -7.33 6.09 10.61
C GLU A 155 -6.77 5.49 9.33
N ALA A 156 -5.44 5.41 9.23
CA ALA A 156 -4.85 4.68 8.13
C ALA A 156 -3.45 4.10 8.41
N ALA A 157 -3.17 3.77 9.68
CA ALA A 157 -1.86 3.28 10.08
C ALA A 157 -1.85 1.87 10.70
N LEU A 158 -2.97 1.14 10.81
CA LEU A 158 -3.03 0.01 11.76
C LEU A 158 -3.60 -1.32 11.24
N SER A 159 -3.59 -1.61 9.93
CA SER A 159 -3.98 -2.96 9.47
C SER A 159 -3.08 -3.46 8.35
N LEU A 160 -1.84 -3.77 8.70
CA LEU A 160 -0.93 -4.53 7.84
C LEU A 160 -0.59 -5.95 8.34
N HIS A 161 -0.87 -6.34 9.59
CA HIS A 161 -0.62 -7.71 10.07
C HIS A 161 -1.73 -8.21 11.00
N ALA A 162 -2.82 -8.72 10.45
CA ALA A 162 -3.59 -9.76 11.12
C ALA A 162 -3.71 -10.94 10.15
N PRO A 163 -3.14 -12.12 10.45
CA PRO A 163 -3.40 -13.31 9.65
C PRO A 163 -4.90 -13.61 9.69
N PRO A 164 -5.47 -14.21 8.64
CA PRO A 164 -6.85 -14.67 8.67
C PRO A 164 -7.01 -15.62 9.85
N GLN A 165 -7.89 -15.27 10.80
CA GLN A 165 -8.38 -16.18 11.82
C GLN A 165 -9.06 -17.33 11.06
N GLY A 166 -8.35 -18.45 10.92
CA GLY A 166 -8.90 -19.66 10.35
C GLY A 166 -10.12 -20.12 11.17
N PRO A 167 -11.02 -20.93 10.58
CA PRO A 167 -12.20 -21.40 11.29
C PRO A 167 -11.76 -22.14 12.56
N HIS A 168 -12.25 -21.67 13.72
CA HIS A 168 -12.14 -22.38 14.99
C HIS A 168 -12.72 -23.79 14.83
N THR A 169 -11.85 -24.78 14.71
CA THR A 169 -12.21 -26.16 14.99
C THR A 169 -12.30 -26.31 16.51
N PRO A 170 -13.46 -26.66 17.09
CA PRO A 170 -13.53 -26.95 18.50
C PRO A 170 -12.70 -28.21 18.80
N ARG A 171 -11.73 -28.09 19.72
CA ARG A 171 -10.99 -29.24 20.23
C ARG A 171 -11.98 -30.17 20.97
N LEU A 172 -12.08 -31.40 20.50
CA LEU A 172 -12.67 -32.50 21.25
C LEU A 172 -11.81 -32.76 22.50
N ASN A 173 -12.45 -32.73 23.67
CA ASN A 173 -11.84 -33.07 24.94
C ASN A 173 -11.47 -34.57 24.95
N SER A 174 -10.18 -34.88 25.05
CA SER A 174 -9.71 -36.22 25.38
C SER A 174 -9.91 -36.48 26.87
N VAL A 175 -10.77 -37.43 27.19
CA VAL A 175 -10.98 -37.96 28.55
C VAL A 175 -9.72 -38.67 29.01
N SER A 176 -9.14 -38.18 30.11
CA SER A 176 -8.05 -38.84 30.83
C SER A 176 -8.64 -39.89 31.77
N THR A 177 -8.48 -41.17 31.44
CA THR A 177 -8.74 -42.28 32.37
C THR A 177 -7.48 -42.53 33.20
N CYS A 178 -7.57 -42.35 34.52
CA CYS A 178 -6.58 -42.86 35.48
C CYS A 178 -6.75 -44.38 35.65
N PRO A 179 -5.67 -45.16 35.81
CA PRO A 179 -5.75 -46.56 36.18
C PRO A 179 -5.81 -46.74 37.71
N ASN A 180 -6.54 -47.77 38.14
CA ASN A 180 -6.36 -48.46 39.42
C ASN A 180 -5.36 -49.60 39.23
#